data_AF-A0AAD7EPK3-F1
#
_entry.id   AF-A0AAD7EPK3-F1
#
_cell.length_a   1.000
_cell.length_b   1.000
_cell.length_c   1.000
_cell.angle_alpha   90.00
_cell.angle_beta   90.00
_cell.angle_gamma   90.00
#
_symmetry.space_group_name_H-M   'P 1'
#
loop_
_entity.id
_entity.type
_entity.pdbx_description
1 polymer ?
#
loop_
_entity_poly.entity_id
_entity_poly.type
_entity_poly.pdbx_seq_one_letter_code
_entity_poly.pdbx_strand_id
1 'polypeptide(L)'
;VNERWPEYDHVFIYDNATTHRKRSPGALSARAMPKSISGTARRSGKSKNPDPNFLVPVNKKNADGSLMYDVHGTLLKDNIQMTGAYFANGTVQDLYFPPHDAKHGGKFKGMELILEERCKKGDLGDICQEELKKKNAECKSFKC
;
A
#
# COMPACT_ATOMS: atom_id res chain seq x y z
N VAL A 1 -25.41 13.13 15.04
CA VAL A 1 -26.74 12.50 14.82
C VAL A 1 -27.25 11.90 16.11
N ASN A 2 -26.51 10.97 16.73
CA ASN A 2 -26.88 10.39 18.03
C ASN A 2 -27.00 11.41 19.18
N GLU A 3 -26.19 12.47 19.19
CA GLU A 3 -26.31 13.54 20.20
C GLU A 3 -27.60 14.38 20.08
N ARG A 4 -28.22 14.40 18.89
CA ARG A 4 -29.35 15.28 18.59
C ARG A 4 -30.70 14.55 18.61
N TRP A 5 -30.68 13.23 18.41
CA TRP A 5 -31.85 12.34 18.44
C TRP A 5 -31.47 10.97 19.02
N PRO A 6 -31.20 10.90 20.33
CA PRO A 6 -30.78 9.66 21.01
C PRO A 6 -31.89 8.60 21.10
N GLU A 7 -33.15 8.99 20.94
CA GLU A 7 -34.31 8.09 21.04
C GLU A 7 -34.55 7.23 19.78
N TYR A 8 -33.82 7.47 18.69
CA TYR A 8 -33.93 6.72 17.45
C TYR A 8 -32.69 5.87 17.18
N ASP A 9 -32.89 4.63 16.73
CA ASP A 9 -31.83 3.80 16.17
C ASP A 9 -31.51 4.24 14.73
N HIS A 10 -30.33 4.82 14.53
CA HIS A 10 -29.87 5.30 13.23
C HIS A 10 -29.24 4.16 12.44
N VAL A 11 -29.97 3.58 11.48
CA VAL A 11 -29.46 2.53 10.59
C VAL A 11 -29.05 3.13 9.24
N PHE A 12 -27.77 3.06 8.90
CA PHE A 12 -27.25 3.48 7.60
C PHE A 12 -27.20 2.30 6.62
N ILE A 13 -28.12 2.27 5.66
CA ILE A 13 -28.21 1.24 4.61
C ILE A 13 -27.61 1.79 3.33
N TYR A 14 -26.65 1.08 2.74
CA TYR A 14 -26.04 1.41 1.46
C TYR A 14 -25.99 0.16 0.56
N ASP A 15 -25.91 0.37 -0.75
CA ASP A 15 -25.77 -0.72 -1.72
C ASP A 15 -24.30 -1.07 -1.99
N ASN A 16 -24.05 -2.16 -2.71
CA ASN A 16 -22.69 -2.56 -3.07
C ASN A 16 -22.11 -1.79 -4.28
N ALA A 17 -22.61 -0.58 -4.58
CA ALA A 17 -22.10 0.21 -5.70
C ALA A 17 -20.60 0.50 -5.56
N THR A 18 -19.89 0.50 -6.70
CA THR A 18 -18.43 0.67 -6.74
C THR A 18 -17.97 2.03 -6.19
N THR A 19 -18.86 3.02 -6.19
CA THR A 19 -18.66 4.36 -5.63
C THR A 19 -18.52 4.36 -4.10
N HIS A 20 -19.22 3.48 -3.39
CA HIS A 20 -19.10 3.33 -1.92
C HIS A 20 -17.82 2.59 -1.50
N ARG A 21 -17.11 1.96 -2.45
CA ARG A 21 -15.87 1.20 -2.19
C ARG A 21 -14.60 2.04 -2.35
N LYS A 22 -14.73 3.35 -2.58
CA LYS A 22 -13.58 4.23 -2.79
C LYS A 22 -12.78 4.36 -1.49
N ARG A 23 -11.55 3.83 -1.50
CA ARG A 23 -10.59 4.01 -0.42
C ARG A 23 -9.88 5.36 -0.54
N SER A 24 -9.23 5.80 0.54
CA SER A 24 -8.33 6.95 0.46
C SER A 24 -7.24 6.70 -0.60
N PRO A 25 -6.74 7.74 -1.28
CA PRO A 25 -5.79 7.56 -2.39
C PRO A 25 -4.52 6.81 -2.01
N GLY A 26 -4.05 6.98 -0.77
CA GLY A 26 -2.88 6.27 -0.23
C GLY A 26 -3.23 5.02 0.57
N ALA A 27 -4.47 4.51 0.53
CA ALA A 27 -4.87 3.36 1.33
C ALA A 27 -4.02 2.12 1.01
N LEU A 28 -3.74 1.32 2.04
CA LEU A 28 -3.01 0.08 1.91
C LEU A 28 -3.67 -0.87 0.89
N SER A 29 -2.85 -1.41 -0.01
CA SER A 29 -3.24 -2.43 -0.98
C SER A 29 -2.17 -3.52 -1.04
N ALA A 30 -2.61 -4.78 -0.98
CA ALA A 30 -1.73 -5.93 -1.15
C ALA A 30 -1.52 -6.32 -2.63
N ARG A 31 -2.23 -5.67 -3.56
CA ARG A 31 -2.16 -6.03 -4.99
C ARG A 31 -0.83 -5.58 -5.59
N ALA A 32 -0.14 -6.51 -6.25
CA ALA A 32 1.11 -6.28 -6.98
C ALA A 32 2.28 -5.72 -6.14
N MET A 33 2.22 -5.82 -4.81
CA MET A 33 3.36 -5.48 -3.96
C MET A 33 4.55 -6.38 -4.31
N PRO A 34 5.77 -5.82 -4.50
CA PRO A 34 6.95 -6.64 -4.74
C PRO A 34 7.34 -7.40 -3.47
N LYS A 35 7.90 -8.61 -3.64
CA LYS A 35 8.40 -9.42 -2.52
C LYS A 35 9.65 -8.78 -1.89
N SER A 36 10.59 -8.38 -2.73
CA SER A 36 11.84 -7.73 -2.34
C SER A 36 11.72 -6.20 -2.40
N ILE A 37 12.76 -5.52 -1.92
CA ILE A 37 12.88 -4.06 -1.97
C ILE A 37 12.66 -3.57 -3.41
N SER A 38 11.79 -2.58 -3.60
CA SER A 38 11.50 -2.05 -4.93
C SER A 38 12.76 -1.51 -5.60
N GLY A 39 12.96 -1.82 -6.88
CA GLY A 39 14.13 -1.39 -7.65
C GLY A 39 15.44 -2.10 -7.34
N THR A 40 15.42 -3.18 -6.55
CA THR A 40 16.56 -4.11 -6.42
C THR A 40 16.36 -5.41 -7.22
N ALA A 41 15.12 -5.76 -7.57
CA ALA A 41 14.85 -6.92 -8.40
C ALA A 41 15.33 -6.68 -9.84
N ARG A 42 16.08 -7.64 -10.38
CA ARG A 42 16.25 -7.75 -11.84
C ARG A 42 14.98 -8.41 -12.36
N ARG A 43 14.14 -7.67 -13.08
CA ARG A 43 13.07 -8.27 -13.87
C ARG A 43 13.66 -9.42 -14.69
N SER A 44 13.18 -10.64 -14.48
CA SER A 44 13.68 -11.84 -15.13
C SER A 44 13.68 -11.66 -16.66
N GLY A 45 14.87 -11.44 -17.22
CA GLY A 45 15.18 -11.66 -18.63
C GLY A 45 14.87 -10.57 -19.66
N LYS A 46 14.26 -9.40 -19.34
CA LYS A 46 13.86 -8.44 -20.40
C LYS A 46 14.03 -6.94 -20.15
N SER A 47 14.35 -6.47 -18.94
CA SER A 47 14.50 -5.03 -18.70
C SER A 47 15.94 -4.69 -18.30
N LYS A 48 16.58 -3.79 -19.06
CA LYS A 48 17.90 -3.22 -18.73
C LYS A 48 17.81 -2.19 -17.60
N ASN A 49 16.61 -1.78 -17.21
CA ASN A 49 16.39 -0.78 -16.17
C ASN A 49 16.01 -1.44 -14.84
N PRO A 50 16.46 -0.89 -13.69
CA PRO A 50 15.97 -1.31 -12.39
C PRO A 50 14.44 -1.15 -12.34
N ASP A 51 13.76 -2.06 -11.63
CA ASP A 51 12.31 -1.95 -11.45
C ASP A 51 11.96 -0.59 -10.80
N PRO A 52 10.90 0.11 -11.24
CA PRO A 52 10.51 1.37 -10.62
C PRO A 52 10.10 1.15 -9.16
N ASN A 53 10.20 2.21 -8.34
CA ASN A 53 9.72 2.19 -6.96
C ASN A 53 8.20 1.86 -6.93
N PHE A 54 7.77 1.10 -5.93
CA PHE A 54 6.36 0.73 -5.79
C PHE A 54 5.58 1.87 -5.11
N LEU A 55 4.91 2.69 -5.92
CA LEU A 55 4.14 3.86 -5.49
C LEU A 55 2.71 3.79 -6.00
N VAL A 56 1.82 4.58 -5.41
CA VAL A 56 0.42 4.69 -5.83
C VAL A 56 0.24 5.92 -6.72
N PRO A 57 -0.17 5.74 -7.99
CA PRO A 57 -0.46 6.87 -8.86
C PRO A 57 -1.80 7.50 -8.47
N VAL A 58 -1.78 8.79 -8.17
CA VAL A 58 -2.96 9.59 -7.81
C VAL A 58 -3.10 10.77 -8.75
N ASN A 59 -4.33 11.21 -9.02
CA ASN A 59 -4.53 12.37 -9.87
C ASN A 59 -3.95 13.60 -9.18
N LYS A 60 -3.11 14.33 -9.92
CA LYS A 60 -2.46 15.54 -9.47
C LYS A 60 -3.49 16.67 -9.31
N LYS A 61 -3.36 17.42 -8.23
CA LYS A 61 -4.21 18.56 -7.92
C LYS A 61 -3.39 19.84 -7.87
N ASN A 62 -3.98 20.94 -8.34
CA ASN A 62 -3.46 22.30 -8.19
C ASN A 62 -3.61 22.79 -6.74
N ALA A 63 -3.01 23.95 -6.43
CA ALA A 63 -3.16 24.64 -5.14
C ALA A 63 -4.64 24.83 -4.74
N ASP A 64 -5.52 25.05 -5.71
CA ASP A 64 -6.95 25.25 -5.50
C ASP A 64 -7.75 23.94 -5.33
N GLY A 65 -7.08 22.78 -5.36
CA GLY A 65 -7.70 21.45 -5.23
C GLY A 65 -8.30 20.87 -6.52
N SER A 66 -8.32 21.64 -7.60
CA SER A 66 -8.75 21.21 -8.94
C SER A 66 -7.78 20.23 -9.61
N LEU A 67 -8.31 19.31 -10.42
CA LEU A 67 -7.49 18.33 -11.15
C LEU A 67 -6.64 19.00 -12.22
N MET A 68 -5.38 18.54 -12.35
CA MET A 68 -4.48 19.01 -13.40
C MET A 68 -4.58 18.12 -14.65
N TYR A 69 -4.54 18.77 -15.81
CA TYR A 69 -4.55 18.11 -17.11
C TYR A 69 -3.30 18.51 -17.91
N ASP A 70 -2.83 17.60 -18.76
CA ASP A 70 -1.81 17.91 -19.75
C ASP A 70 -2.38 18.71 -20.94
N VAL A 71 -1.51 19.11 -21.87
CA VAL A 71 -1.89 19.87 -23.08
C VAL A 71 -2.86 19.09 -23.97
N HIS A 72 -2.95 17.78 -23.80
CA HIS A 72 -3.81 16.87 -24.55
C HIS A 72 -5.13 16.54 -23.84
N GLY A 73 -5.38 17.10 -22.64
CA GLY A 73 -6.59 16.82 -21.85
C GLY A 73 -6.54 15.54 -21.01
N THR A 74 -5.38 14.90 -20.86
CA THR A 74 -5.20 13.73 -19.99
C THR A 74 -4.89 14.17 -18.56
N LEU A 75 -5.46 13.48 -17.57
CA LEU A 75 -5.19 13.75 -16.15
C LEU A 75 -3.72 13.49 -15.81
N LEU A 76 -3.06 14.52 -15.26
CA LEU A 76 -1.74 14.36 -14.69
C LEU A 76 -1.82 13.52 -13.42
N LYS A 77 -0.81 12.67 -13.20
CA LYS A 77 -0.72 11.79 -12.04
C LYS A 77 0.58 12.07 -11.28
N ASP A 78 0.47 12.16 -9.97
CA ASP A 78 1.60 12.11 -9.05
C ASP A 78 1.72 10.72 -8.45
N ASN A 79 2.93 10.33 -8.05
CA ASN A 79 3.16 9.07 -7.36
C ASN A 79 3.36 9.35 -5.87
N ILE A 80 2.49 8.77 -5.03
CA ILE A 80 2.57 8.89 -3.57
C ILE A 80 2.94 7.56 -2.93
N GLN A 81 3.49 7.61 -1.71
CA GLN A 81 3.69 6.43 -0.89
C GLN A 81 2.35 5.93 -0.33
N MET A 82 2.19 4.61 -0.19
CA MET A 82 1.08 4.06 0.58
C MET A 82 1.18 4.47 2.04
N THR A 83 0.02 4.62 2.67
CA THR A 83 -0.13 4.82 4.10
C THR A 83 0.38 3.58 4.82
N GLY A 84 1.13 3.79 5.91
CA GLY A 84 1.62 2.72 6.78
C GLY A 84 0.50 1.81 7.30
N ALA A 85 0.88 0.60 7.66
CA ALA A 85 -0.01 -0.30 8.40
C ALA A 85 0.15 -0.06 9.91
N TYR A 86 -0.55 -0.85 10.73
CA TYR A 86 -0.38 -0.85 12.18
C TYR A 86 0.00 -2.25 12.63
N PHE A 87 0.86 -2.32 13.65
CA PHE A 87 1.14 -3.52 14.41
C PHE A 87 0.03 -3.77 15.45
N ALA A 88 -0.03 -4.97 16.05
CA ALA A 88 -1.07 -5.33 17.03
C ALA A 88 -1.02 -4.46 18.30
N ASN A 89 0.16 -3.94 18.63
CA ASN A 89 0.36 -3.00 19.73
C ASN A 89 -0.07 -1.55 19.40
N GLY A 90 -0.64 -1.29 18.21
CA GLY A 90 -1.07 0.03 17.75
C GLY A 90 0.05 0.91 17.19
N THR A 91 1.30 0.46 17.17
CA THR A 91 2.40 1.23 16.55
C THR A 91 2.32 1.18 15.03
N VAL A 92 2.75 2.25 14.37
CA VAL A 92 2.73 2.33 12.90
C VAL A 92 3.83 1.43 12.32
N GLN A 93 3.49 0.67 11.29
CA GLN A 93 4.42 -0.06 10.45
C GLN A 93 4.66 0.71 9.15
N ASP A 94 5.84 1.31 9.02
CA ASP A 94 6.27 1.95 7.79
C ASP A 94 6.57 0.92 6.70
N LEU A 95 5.97 1.12 5.52
CA LEU A 95 6.15 0.25 4.35
C LEU A 95 7.32 0.69 3.47
N TYR A 96 7.79 1.90 3.67
CA TYR A 96 8.88 2.52 2.92
C TYR A 96 10.06 2.77 3.85
N PHE A 97 11.27 2.77 3.29
CA PHE A 97 12.43 3.26 4.02
C PHE A 97 12.33 4.78 4.20
N PRO A 98 12.85 5.32 5.33
CA PRO A 98 12.93 6.76 5.53
C PRO A 98 13.64 7.45 4.34
N PRO A 99 13.22 8.66 3.94
CA PRO A 99 13.81 9.35 2.80
C PRO A 99 15.34 9.55 2.90
N HIS A 100 15.86 9.65 4.12
CA HIS A 100 17.29 9.88 4.40
C HIS A 100 18.13 8.60 4.50
N ASP A 101 17.59 7.43 4.17
CA ASP A 101 18.35 6.18 4.19
C ASP A 101 19.36 6.13 3.03
N ALA A 102 20.64 5.90 3.35
CA ALA A 102 21.75 5.95 2.39
C ALA A 102 21.68 4.87 1.29
N LYS A 103 21.00 3.75 1.53
CA LYS A 103 20.95 2.61 0.58
C LYS A 103 19.61 2.52 -0.12
N HIS A 104 18.52 2.79 0.60
CA HIS A 104 17.17 2.51 0.15
C HIS A 104 16.18 3.67 0.36
N GLY A 105 16.66 4.89 0.57
CA GLY A 105 15.83 6.07 0.86
C GLY A 105 14.56 6.18 0.02
N GLY A 106 13.40 6.19 0.69
CA GLY A 106 12.08 6.33 0.06
C GLY A 106 11.59 5.13 -0.76
N LYS A 107 12.35 4.02 -0.82
CA LYS A 107 11.94 2.79 -1.52
C LYS A 107 10.96 1.98 -0.70
N PHE A 108 10.07 1.25 -1.37
CA PHE A 108 9.21 0.28 -0.72
C PHE A 108 10.05 -0.92 -0.23
N LYS A 109 9.84 -1.33 1.03
CA LYS A 109 10.62 -2.38 1.70
C LYS A 109 10.47 -3.76 1.07
N GLY A 110 9.33 -4.04 0.45
CA GLY A 110 8.99 -5.39 0.00
C GLY A 110 8.24 -6.17 1.07
N MET A 111 7.37 -7.09 0.63
CA MET A 111 6.54 -7.88 1.56
C MET A 111 7.37 -8.77 2.50
N GLU A 112 8.52 -9.27 2.05
CA GLU A 112 9.38 -10.13 2.88
C GLU A 112 9.85 -9.40 4.14
N LEU A 113 10.45 -8.21 3.98
CA LEU A 113 10.90 -7.40 5.12
C LEU A 113 9.74 -6.94 6.01
N ILE A 114 8.62 -6.53 5.41
CA ILE A 114 7.42 -6.12 6.17
C ILE A 114 6.88 -7.27 7.04
N LEU A 115 6.88 -8.50 6.53
CA LEU A 115 6.44 -9.68 7.28
C LEU A 115 7.47 -10.10 8.34
N GLU A 116 8.77 -10.00 8.04
CA GLU A 116 9.83 -10.22 9.04
C GLU A 116 9.71 -9.25 10.23
N GLU A 117 9.42 -7.97 9.97
CA GLU A 117 9.17 -6.97 11.02
C GLU A 117 7.97 -7.36 11.89
N ARG A 118 6.86 -7.80 11.29
CA ARG A 118 5.66 -8.25 12.03
C ARG A 118 5.93 -9.48 12.87
N CYS A 119 6.68 -10.44 12.35
CA CYS A 119 7.08 -11.64 13.08
C CYS A 119 7.91 -11.27 14.31
N LYS A 120 8.91 -10.38 14.15
CA LYS A 120 9.74 -9.88 15.28
C LYS A 120 8.93 -9.12 16.33
N LYS A 121 7.85 -8.46 15.93
CA LYS A 121 6.94 -7.74 16.84
C LYS A 121 5.94 -8.65 17.55
N GLY A 122 5.86 -9.93 17.18
CA GLY A 122 4.93 -10.90 17.76
C GLY A 122 3.53 -10.90 17.15
N ASP A 123 3.30 -10.13 16.07
CA ASP A 123 1.97 -9.96 15.47
C ASP A 123 1.48 -11.18 14.68
N LEU A 124 2.39 -12.08 14.31
CA LEU A 124 2.10 -13.26 13.49
C LEU A 124 2.13 -14.57 14.31
N GLY A 125 2.21 -14.50 15.64
CA GLY A 125 2.35 -15.69 16.51
C GLY A 125 3.61 -16.50 16.19
N ASP A 126 3.53 -17.83 16.32
CA ASP A 126 4.64 -18.78 16.11
C ASP A 126 5.01 -19.01 14.63
N ILE A 127 4.53 -18.20 13.69
CA ILE A 127 4.87 -18.37 12.28
C ILE A 127 6.35 -18.03 12.08
N CYS A 128 7.17 -19.07 11.91
CA CYS A 128 8.61 -18.99 11.69
C CYS A 128 8.94 -18.18 10.42
N GLN A 129 9.94 -17.29 10.52
CA GLN A 129 10.46 -16.51 9.39
C GLN A 129 10.81 -17.37 8.16
N GLU A 130 11.27 -18.61 8.37
CA GLU A 130 11.63 -19.53 7.29
C GLU A 130 10.44 -19.94 6.42
N GLU A 131 9.24 -20.08 7.00
CA GLU A 131 8.02 -20.42 6.27
C GLU A 131 7.53 -19.25 5.41
N LEU A 132 7.74 -18.01 5.88
CA LEU A 132 7.37 -16.80 5.13
C LEU A 132 8.22 -16.61 3.87
N LYS A 133 9.52 -16.96 3.94
CA LYS A 133 10.44 -16.85 2.79
C LYS A 133 10.07 -17.78 1.64
N LYS A 134 9.47 -18.93 1.94
CA LYS A 134 8.99 -19.90 0.95
C LYS A 134 7.71 -19.46 0.26
N LYS A 135 6.95 -18.51 0.83
CA LYS A 135 5.71 -18.04 0.23
C LYS A 135 5.96 -17.15 -0.98
N ASN A 136 5.10 -17.31 -1.98
CA ASN A 136 5.10 -16.49 -3.18
C ASN A 136 4.48 -15.11 -2.89
N ALA A 137 4.90 -14.12 -3.68
CA ALA A 137 4.34 -12.76 -3.62
C ALA A 137 2.86 -12.72 -3.98
N GLU A 138 2.45 -13.61 -4.88
CA GLU A 138 1.09 -13.75 -5.38
C GLU A 138 0.81 -15.23 -5.64
N CYS A 139 -0.36 -15.70 -5.23
CA CYS A 139 -0.85 -17.01 -5.63
C CYS A 139 -1.62 -16.86 -6.94
N LYS A 140 -1.21 -17.60 -7.97
CA LYS A 140 -1.91 -17.60 -9.25
C LYS A 140 -3.35 -18.08 -9.03
N SER A 141 -4.31 -17.25 -9.40
CA SER A 141 -5.75 -17.52 -9.23
C SER A 141 -6.15 -17.85 -7.78
N PHE A 142 -5.44 -17.28 -6.79
CA PHE A 142 -5.65 -17.53 -5.36
C PHE A 142 -5.50 -19.00 -4.94
N LYS A 143 -4.82 -19.82 -5.75
CA LYS A 143 -4.47 -21.20 -5.39
C LYS A 143 -3.09 -21.18 -4.73
N CYS A 144 -3.10 -21.10 -3.41
CA CYS A 144 -2.00 -21.43 -2.51
C CYS A 144 -2.31 -22.81 -1.91
#